data_AF-A0A2U3Z2H5-F1
#
_entry.id   AF-A0A2U3Z2H5-F1
#
_cell.length_a   1.000
_cell.length_b   1.000
_cell.length_c   1.000
_cell.angle_alpha   90.00
_cell.angle_beta   90.00
_cell.angle_gamma   90.00
#
_symmetry.space_group_name_H-M   'P 1'
#
loop_
_entity.id
_entity.type
_entity.pdbx_description
1 polymer ?
#
loop_
_entity_poly.entity_id
_entity_poly.type
_entity_poly.pdbx_seq_one_letter_code
_entity_poly.pdbx_strand_id
1 'polypeptide(L)'
;MKPSTATNPENGLSQILRLVLRELNLFYSRDVNGVCLLYDLLHSPWLQALLKIYDCLQEFKEKKLVPATTHAQTLSCEVVGILRETPKSPEIQELKQILQDPHFKALLSAHDTVARKDFEPLLPPLPDNIPESEEAMRIVCLVKNQQPL
;
A
#
# COMPACT_ATOMS: atom_id res chain seq x y z
N MET A 1 26.35 -3.34 -24.77
CA MET A 1 25.04 -2.72 -24.49
C MET A 1 25.08 -2.16 -23.08
N LYS A 2 25.05 -0.83 -22.94
CA LYS A 2 24.95 -0.14 -21.65
C LYS A 2 23.47 -0.11 -21.23
N PRO A 3 23.11 -0.40 -19.96
CA PRO A 3 21.76 -0.17 -19.51
C PRO A 3 21.54 1.34 -19.43
N SER A 4 20.51 1.80 -20.14
CA SER A 4 20.10 3.20 -20.14
C SER A 4 19.47 3.51 -18.79
N THR A 5 20.17 4.31 -17.99
CA THR A 5 19.64 4.96 -16.79
C THR A 5 18.62 6.01 -17.24
N ALA A 6 17.35 5.65 -17.18
CA ALA A 6 16.24 6.59 -17.30
C ALA A 6 15.36 6.47 -16.06
N THR A 7 15.91 6.86 -14.91
CA THR A 7 15.10 7.29 -13.77
C THR A 7 15.26 8.80 -13.70
N ASN A 8 14.26 9.52 -14.20
CA ASN A 8 14.19 10.96 -14.07
C ASN A 8 13.90 11.29 -12.59
N PRO A 9 14.85 11.77 -11.78
CA PRO A 9 14.68 11.91 -10.33
C PRO A 9 13.97 13.21 -9.93
N GLU A 10 13.58 14.05 -10.89
CA GLU A 10 13.40 15.48 -10.65
C GLU A 10 12.13 15.83 -9.85
N ASN A 11 11.10 14.98 -9.73
CA ASN A 11 9.78 15.40 -9.19
C ASN A 11 9.16 14.46 -8.11
N GLY A 12 9.95 13.66 -7.38
CA GLY A 12 9.40 12.81 -6.31
C GLY A 12 8.96 13.61 -5.07
N LEU A 13 7.83 13.26 -4.44
CA LEU A 13 7.33 13.91 -3.21
C LEU A 13 8.41 13.97 -2.11
N SER A 14 9.19 12.90 -1.95
CA SER A 14 10.34 12.84 -1.04
C SER A 14 11.41 13.89 -1.35
N GLN A 15 11.70 14.15 -2.62
CA GLN A 15 12.61 15.21 -3.03
C GLN A 15 12.05 16.60 -2.72
N ILE A 16 10.77 16.84 -3.01
CA ILE A 16 10.08 18.09 -2.68
C ILE A 16 10.13 18.35 -1.17
N LEU A 17 9.82 17.34 -0.35
CA LEU A 17 9.83 17.47 1.10
C LEU A 17 11.24 17.67 1.66
N ARG A 18 12.28 17.08 1.06
CA ARG A 18 13.68 17.39 1.41
C ARG A 18 14.05 18.85 1.11
N LEU A 19 13.57 19.40 0.00
CA LEU A 19 13.77 20.81 -0.33
C LEU A 19 13.03 21.73 0.68
N VAL A 20 11.79 21.41 1.02
CA VAL A 20 11.02 22.13 2.05
C VAL A 20 11.72 22.08 3.41
N LEU A 21 12.24 20.92 3.81
CA LEU A 21 13.00 20.74 5.05
C LEU A 21 14.25 21.61 5.09
N ARG A 22 14.97 21.73 3.96
CA ARG A 22 16.13 22.60 3.82
C ARG A 22 15.76 24.08 3.98
N GLU A 23 14.68 24.51 3.35
CA GLU A 23 14.17 25.88 3.47
C GLU A 23 13.72 26.18 4.91
N LEU A 24 12.97 25.27 5.55
CA LEU A 24 12.52 25.44 6.94
C LEU A 24 13.68 25.58 7.93
N ASN A 25 14.81 24.89 7.69
CA ASN A 25 16.00 25.01 8.52
C ASN A 25 16.56 26.46 8.56
N LEU A 26 16.39 27.24 7.48
CA LEU A 26 16.82 28.64 7.42
C LEU A 26 15.97 29.57 8.30
N PHE A 27 14.74 29.18 8.58
CA PHE A 27 13.77 29.93 9.39
C PHE A 27 13.56 29.34 10.78
N TYR A 28 14.12 28.16 11.07
CA TYR A 28 13.97 27.44 12.34
C TYR A 28 14.35 28.29 13.55
N SER A 29 15.44 29.05 13.46
CA SER A 29 15.92 29.92 14.53
C SER A 29 15.15 31.24 14.68
N ARG A 30 14.23 31.55 13.75
CA ARG A 30 13.48 32.82 13.74
C ARG A 30 12.15 32.76 14.50
N ASP A 31 11.85 31.64 15.16
CA ASP A 31 10.65 31.41 15.96
C ASP A 31 9.36 31.86 15.24
N VAL A 32 9.29 31.60 13.94
CA VAL A 32 8.10 31.88 13.14
C VAL A 32 7.10 30.78 13.47
N ASN A 33 5.95 31.17 14.02
CA ASN A 33 4.89 30.27 14.48
C ASN A 33 4.62 29.12 13.49
N GLY A 34 4.99 27.90 13.90
CA GLY A 34 4.75 26.67 13.16
C GLY A 34 5.94 26.12 12.36
N VAL A 35 7.02 26.89 12.15
CA VAL A 35 8.22 26.40 11.44
C VAL A 35 8.91 25.28 12.21
N CYS A 36 9.05 25.42 13.54
CA CYS A 36 9.61 24.37 14.38
C CYS A 36 8.76 23.09 14.31
N LEU A 37 7.43 23.20 14.39
CA LEU A 37 6.52 22.06 14.31
C LEU A 37 6.61 21.35 12.96
N LEU A 38 6.66 22.10 11.85
CA LEU A 38 6.82 21.52 10.51
C LEU A 38 8.20 20.87 10.34
N TYR A 39 9.24 21.51 10.86
CA TYR A 39 10.61 20.97 10.82
C TYR A 39 10.70 19.66 11.60
N ASP A 40 10.15 19.61 12.82
CA ASP A 40 10.13 18.43 13.67
C ASP A 40 9.29 17.30 13.05
N LEU A 41 8.13 17.64 12.47
CA LEU A 41 7.29 16.68 11.76
C LEU A 41 8.02 16.08 10.56
N LEU A 42 8.63 16.90 9.72
CA LEU A 42 9.36 16.46 8.54
C LEU A 42 10.64 15.71 8.91
N HIS A 43 11.28 16.01 10.03
CA HIS A 43 12.42 15.25 10.56
C HIS A 43 12.01 13.98 11.32
N SER A 44 10.73 13.80 11.61
CA SER A 44 10.29 12.66 12.41
C SER A 44 10.66 11.33 11.73
N PRO A 45 11.24 10.36 12.46
CA PRO A 45 11.67 9.09 11.87
C PRO A 45 10.54 8.33 11.17
N TRP A 46 9.31 8.42 11.71
CA TRP A 46 8.14 7.74 11.15
C TRP A 46 7.74 8.32 9.79
N LEU A 47 7.77 9.65 9.62
CA LEU A 47 7.38 10.27 8.36
C LEU A 47 8.45 10.01 7.29
N GLN A 48 9.72 10.07 7.68
CA GLN A 48 10.83 9.71 6.81
C GLN A 48 10.76 8.23 6.36
N ALA A 49 10.37 7.32 7.25
CA ALA A 49 10.14 5.92 6.88
C ALA A 49 8.94 5.78 5.93
N LEU A 50 7.84 6.50 6.18
CA LEU A 50 6.65 6.48 5.33
C LEU A 50 6.96 7.01 3.92
N LEU A 51 7.75 8.08 3.79
CA LEU A 51 8.19 8.62 2.50
C LEU A 51 9.04 7.63 1.72
N LYS A 52 9.93 6.89 2.39
CA LYS A 52 10.71 5.82 1.75
C LYS A 52 9.82 4.68 1.24
N ILE A 53 8.79 4.30 2.02
CA ILE A 53 7.80 3.30 1.59
C ILE A 53 7.03 3.83 0.37
N TYR A 54 6.58 5.08 0.42
CA TYR A 54 5.89 5.72 -0.70
C TYR A 54 6.74 5.72 -1.99
N ASP A 55 8.00 6.14 -1.92
CA ASP A 55 8.91 6.16 -3.06
C ASP A 55 9.07 4.76 -3.67
N CYS A 56 9.26 3.74 -2.82
CA CYS A 56 9.34 2.34 -3.23
C CYS A 56 8.05 1.87 -3.95
N LEU A 57 6.88 2.16 -3.37
CA LEU A 57 5.59 1.82 -3.96
C LEU A 57 5.35 2.53 -5.29
N GLN A 58 5.80 3.78 -5.42
CA GLN A 58 5.70 4.54 -6.67
C GLN A 58 6.56 3.90 -7.76
N GLU A 59 7.80 3.50 -7.46
CA GLU A 59 8.64 2.75 -8.41
C GLU A 59 7.98 1.46 -8.90
N PHE A 60 7.31 0.73 -8.00
CA PHE A 60 6.54 -0.46 -8.38
C PHE A 60 5.31 -0.14 -9.23
N LYS A 61 4.62 0.96 -8.94
CA LYS A 61 3.46 1.42 -9.74
C LYS A 61 3.86 1.75 -11.18
N GLU A 62 5.01 2.39 -11.38
CA GLU A 62 5.53 2.72 -12.72
C GLU A 62 5.83 1.48 -13.56
N LYS A 63 6.12 0.33 -12.94
CA LYS A 63 6.34 -0.95 -13.64
C LYS A 63 5.08 -1.53 -14.28
N LYS A 64 3.88 -1.00 -13.94
CA LYS A 64 2.58 -1.42 -14.50
C LYS A 64 2.40 -2.94 -14.55
N LEU A 65 2.70 -3.62 -13.44
CA LEU A 65 2.51 -5.07 -13.34
C LEU A 65 1.01 -5.38 -13.50
N VAL A 66 0.68 -6.29 -14.43
CA VAL A 66 -0.69 -6.74 -14.67
C VAL A 66 -0.82 -8.15 -14.10
N PRO A 67 -1.81 -8.42 -13.24
CA PRO A 67 -2.02 -9.77 -12.73
C PRO A 67 -2.48 -10.69 -13.86
N ALA A 68 -1.95 -11.91 -13.90
CA ALA A 68 -2.31 -12.90 -14.92
C ALA A 68 -3.78 -13.35 -14.79
N THR A 69 -4.33 -13.29 -13.57
CA THR A 69 -5.72 -13.61 -13.25
C THR A 69 -6.13 -12.82 -12.01
N THR A 70 -7.43 -12.67 -11.78
CA THR A 70 -8.02 -12.07 -10.58
C THR A 70 -8.69 -13.11 -9.66
N HIS A 71 -8.61 -14.40 -10.01
CA HIS A 71 -9.33 -15.51 -9.35
C HIS A 71 -8.41 -16.72 -9.14
N ALA A 72 -7.18 -16.50 -8.68
CA ALA A 72 -6.20 -17.56 -8.46
C ALA A 72 -6.66 -18.55 -7.37
N GLN A 73 -7.41 -18.09 -6.37
CA GLN A 73 -7.98 -18.96 -5.35
C GLN A 73 -8.99 -19.95 -5.94
N THR A 74 -9.89 -19.48 -6.81
CA THR A 74 -10.86 -20.34 -7.50
C THR A 74 -10.18 -21.38 -8.38
N LEU A 75 -9.17 -20.96 -9.16
CA LEU A 75 -8.38 -21.87 -9.99
C LEU A 75 -7.67 -22.94 -9.16
N SER A 76 -7.12 -22.59 -8.00
CA SER A 76 -6.51 -23.57 -7.09
C SER A 76 -7.53 -24.60 -6.58
N CYS A 77 -8.76 -24.17 -6.25
CA CYS A 77 -9.83 -25.09 -5.88
C CYS A 77 -10.21 -26.05 -7.02
N GLU A 78 -10.29 -25.55 -8.26
CA GLU A 78 -10.55 -26.37 -9.45
C GLU A 78 -9.44 -27.40 -9.67
N VAL A 79 -8.17 -26.98 -9.59
CA VAL A 79 -7.01 -27.88 -9.70
C VAL A 79 -7.06 -28.95 -8.61
N VAL A 80 -7.33 -28.60 -7.35
CA VAL A 80 -7.50 -29.57 -6.27
C VAL A 80 -8.63 -30.57 -6.59
N GLY A 81 -9.73 -30.12 -7.21
CA GLY A 81 -10.80 -30.97 -7.71
C GLY A 81 -10.32 -31.98 -8.75
N ILE A 82 -9.60 -31.52 -9.78
CA ILE A 82 -9.02 -32.38 -10.83
C ILE A 82 -8.06 -33.41 -10.24
N LEU A 83 -7.19 -32.98 -9.32
CA LEU A 83 -6.21 -33.86 -8.71
C LEU A 83 -6.88 -34.99 -7.90
N ARG A 84 -8.08 -34.79 -7.34
CA ARG A 84 -8.82 -35.84 -6.60
C ARG A 84 -9.17 -37.03 -7.48
N GLU A 85 -9.53 -36.77 -8.73
CA GLU A 85 -9.88 -37.80 -9.72
C GLU A 85 -8.66 -38.42 -10.42
N THR A 86 -7.46 -37.89 -10.16
CA THR A 86 -6.21 -38.36 -10.78
C THR A 86 -5.59 -39.53 -9.97
N PRO A 87 -4.99 -40.56 -10.61
CA PRO A 87 -4.33 -41.65 -9.92
C PRO A 87 -3.33 -41.17 -8.86
N LYS A 88 -3.25 -41.87 -7.73
CA LYS A 88 -2.38 -41.47 -6.61
C LYS A 88 -0.91 -41.68 -6.98
N SER A 89 -0.20 -40.58 -7.23
CA SER A 89 1.26 -40.51 -7.24
C SER A 89 1.74 -39.67 -6.04
N PRO A 90 3.00 -39.83 -5.59
CA PRO A 90 3.55 -38.99 -4.51
C PRO A 90 3.53 -37.50 -4.87
N GLU A 91 3.80 -37.13 -6.12
CA GLU A 91 3.78 -35.75 -6.61
C GLU A 91 2.36 -35.14 -6.54
N ILE A 92 1.34 -35.93 -6.89
CA ILE A 92 -0.06 -35.50 -6.81
C ILE A 92 -0.48 -35.29 -5.35
N GLN A 93 0.01 -36.13 -4.43
CA GLN A 93 -0.25 -35.94 -3.00
C GLN A 93 0.44 -34.69 -2.45
N GLU A 94 1.71 -34.49 -2.80
CA GLU A 94 2.47 -33.32 -2.40
C GLU A 94 1.83 -32.02 -2.93
N LEU A 95 1.46 -31.98 -4.20
CA LEU A 95 0.80 -30.82 -4.79
C LEU A 95 -0.55 -30.54 -4.12
N LYS A 96 -1.36 -31.57 -3.86
CA LYS A 96 -2.62 -31.40 -3.09
C LYS A 96 -2.35 -30.81 -1.72
N GLN A 97 -1.32 -31.29 -1.02
CA GLN A 97 -0.98 -30.81 0.32
C GLN A 97 -0.57 -29.33 0.28
N ILE A 98 0.27 -28.94 -0.68
CA ILE A 98 0.69 -27.55 -0.87
C ILE A 98 -0.51 -26.65 -1.21
N LEU A 99 -1.35 -27.04 -2.17
CA LEU A 99 -2.53 -26.24 -2.56
C LEU A 99 -3.56 -26.12 -1.43
N GLN A 100 -3.59 -27.10 -0.53
CA GLN A 100 -4.49 -27.11 0.62
C GLN A 100 -3.90 -26.42 1.86
N ASP A 101 -2.60 -26.14 1.87
CA ASP A 101 -1.89 -25.50 2.97
C ASP A 101 -2.50 -24.13 3.31
N PRO A 102 -2.70 -23.79 4.59
CA PRO A 102 -3.26 -22.51 5.00
C PRO A 102 -2.48 -21.30 4.47
N HIS A 103 -1.15 -21.37 4.44
CA HIS A 103 -0.31 -20.27 3.99
C HIS A 103 -0.41 -20.08 2.48
N PHE A 104 -0.49 -21.18 1.72
CA PHE A 104 -0.68 -21.10 0.28
C PHE A 104 -2.05 -20.53 -0.08
N LYS A 105 -3.11 -20.93 0.63
CA LYS A 105 -4.45 -20.33 0.46
C LYS A 105 -4.47 -18.85 0.83
N ALA A 106 -3.80 -18.46 1.91
CA ALA A 106 -3.67 -17.06 2.30
C ALA A 106 -2.93 -16.24 1.24
N LEU A 107 -1.88 -16.80 0.62
CA LEU A 107 -1.17 -16.19 -0.49
C LEU A 107 -2.08 -15.95 -1.71
N LEU A 108 -2.88 -16.95 -2.11
CA LEU A 108 -3.81 -16.81 -3.24
C LEU A 108 -4.94 -15.81 -2.94
N SER A 109 -5.45 -15.80 -1.72
CA SER A 109 -6.43 -14.82 -1.26
C SER A 109 -5.85 -13.39 -1.32
N ALA A 110 -4.64 -13.19 -0.79
CA ALA A 110 -3.95 -11.90 -0.87
C ALA A 110 -3.68 -11.47 -2.32
N HIS A 111 -3.30 -12.40 -3.19
CA HIS A 111 -3.16 -12.16 -4.62
C HIS A 111 -4.48 -11.64 -5.22
N ASP A 112 -5.60 -12.32 -4.99
CA ASP A 112 -6.89 -11.95 -5.57
C ASP A 112 -7.40 -10.60 -5.04
N THR A 113 -7.14 -10.28 -3.77
CA THR A 113 -7.41 -8.97 -3.18
C THR A 113 -6.62 -7.85 -3.88
N VAL A 114 -5.31 -8.04 -4.07
CA VAL A 114 -4.46 -7.06 -4.76
C VAL A 114 -4.83 -6.94 -6.24
N ALA A 115 -5.04 -8.06 -6.92
CA ALA A 115 -5.37 -8.11 -8.35
C ALA A 115 -6.71 -7.42 -8.66
N ARG A 116 -7.71 -7.56 -7.77
CA ARG A 116 -9.02 -6.89 -7.89
C ARG A 116 -9.03 -5.45 -7.37
N LYS A 117 -7.92 -4.99 -6.78
CA LYS A 117 -7.83 -3.70 -6.08
C LYS A 117 -8.82 -3.55 -4.91
N ASP A 118 -9.16 -4.67 -4.28
CA ASP A 118 -10.12 -4.78 -3.19
C ASP A 118 -9.43 -4.60 -1.82
N PHE A 119 -8.48 -3.67 -1.74
CA PHE A 119 -7.70 -3.38 -0.55
C PHE A 119 -7.96 -1.97 0.00
N GLU A 120 -8.84 -1.20 -0.66
CA GLU A 120 -9.24 0.11 -0.16
C GLU A 120 -10.15 -0.04 1.06
N PRO A 121 -10.00 0.82 2.07
CA PRO A 121 -10.91 0.81 3.21
C PRO A 121 -12.32 1.13 2.73
N LEU A 122 -13.31 0.36 3.20
CA LEU A 122 -14.72 0.67 2.97
C LEU A 122 -15.02 2.05 3.58
N LEU A 123 -15.27 3.03 2.73
CA LEU A 123 -15.69 4.35 3.18
C LEU A 123 -17.14 4.28 3.69
N PRO A 124 -17.46 4.92 4.82
CA PRO A 124 -18.86 5.08 5.20
C PRO A 124 -19.59 5.90 4.13
N PRO A 125 -20.91 5.68 3.95
CA PRO A 125 -21.69 6.45 3.00
C PRO A 125 -21.59 7.95 3.32
N LEU A 126 -21.57 8.75 2.25
CA LEU A 126 -21.58 10.21 2.37
C LEU A 126 -22.90 10.67 3.01
N PRO A 127 -22.88 11.66 3.94
CA PRO A 127 -24.10 12.25 4.47
C PRO A 127 -24.88 13.00 3.37
N ASP A 128 -26.22 13.04 3.48
CA ASP A 128 -27.12 13.60 2.46
C ASP A 128 -27.02 15.12 2.27
N ASN A 129 -26.33 15.81 3.18
CA ASN A 129 -26.33 17.27 3.31
C ASN A 129 -24.92 17.87 3.17
N ILE A 130 -24.19 17.41 2.14
CA ILE A 130 -22.89 17.97 1.75
C ILE A 130 -23.12 19.24 0.91
N PRO A 131 -22.59 20.42 1.31
CA PRO A 131 -22.63 21.59 0.45
C PRO A 131 -21.76 21.39 -0.80
N GLU A 132 -22.30 21.65 -2.00
CA GLU A 132 -21.65 21.45 -3.29
C GLU A 132 -20.33 22.23 -3.48
N SER A 133 -19.99 23.15 -2.58
CA SER A 133 -18.82 24.02 -2.68
C SER A 133 -17.53 23.46 -2.04
N GLU A 134 -17.56 22.34 -1.32
CA GLU A 134 -16.35 21.79 -0.68
C GLU A 134 -15.67 20.73 -1.56
N GLU A 135 -14.54 21.09 -2.14
CA GLU A 135 -13.76 20.25 -3.08
C GLU A 135 -12.95 19.13 -2.39
N ALA A 136 -12.91 19.08 -1.05
CA ALA A 136 -12.22 18.02 -0.29
C ALA A 136 -12.80 17.83 1.12
N MET A 137 -13.32 16.63 1.43
CA MET A 137 -13.77 16.22 2.76
C MET A 137 -12.87 15.10 3.30
N ARG A 138 -12.37 15.23 4.55
CA ARG A 138 -11.64 14.17 5.26
C ARG A 138 -12.54 13.54 6.32
N ILE A 139 -12.90 12.27 6.14
CA ILE A 139 -13.63 11.52 7.16
C ILE A 139 -12.61 11.03 8.20
N VAL A 140 -12.74 11.51 9.44
CA VAL A 140 -11.86 11.12 10.56
C VAL A 140 -12.69 10.32 11.58
N CYS A 141 -12.34 9.05 11.79
CA CYS A 141 -12.90 8.27 12.89
C CYS A 141 -12.15 8.59 14.18
N LEU A 142 -12.81 9.32 15.09
CA LEU A 142 -12.33 9.50 16.45
C LEU A 142 -12.68 8.27 17.28
N VAL A 143 -11.69 7.41 17.54
CA VAL A 143 -11.84 6.28 18.46
C VAL A 143 -11.49 6.76 19.88
N LYS A 144 -12.47 6.81 20.78
CA LYS A 144 -12.23 7.14 22.19
C LYS A 144 -11.55 5.94 22.88
N ASN A 145 -10.24 6.00 23.09
CA ASN A 145 -9.53 5.02 23.91
C ASN A 145 -9.99 5.11 25.37
N GLN A 146 -10.46 4.00 25.95
CA GLN A 146 -10.88 3.90 27.36
C GLN A 146 -9.70 3.65 28.31
N GLN A 147 -8.53 4.26 28.08
CA GLN A 147 -7.45 4.19 29.06
C GLN A 147 -7.72 5.21 30.18
N PRO A 148 -7.64 4.81 31.46
CA PRO A 148 -7.77 5.75 32.56
C PRO A 148 -6.59 6.74 32.55
N LEU A 149 -6.92 8.01 32.82
CA LEU A 149 -5.98 9.13 32.94
C LEU A 149 -5.06 8.98 34.15
#